data_AF-A0A0B5EPR3-F1
#
_entry.id   AF-A0A0B5EPR3-F1
#
_cell.length_a   1.000
_cell.length_b   1.000
_cell.length_c   1.000
_cell.angle_alpha   90.00
_cell.angle_beta   90.00
_cell.angle_gamma   90.00
#
_symmetry.space_group_name_H-M   'P 1'
#
loop_
_entity.id
_entity.type
_entity.pdbx_description
1 polymer ?
#
loop_
_entity_poly.entity_id
_entity_poly.type
_entity_poly.pdbx_seq_one_letter_code
_entity_poly.pdbx_strand_id
1 'polypeptide(L)'
;MNGHDVTDEQWEGLAQVVPLRNGGDWPSWPGHPALADPGAGTELRRKFVVLRINVFADAREVAETLMAQIPVLLDLTGAETAVAKRVLDFSSGVVFGLNCGMHRVDRNVFLLSPAGTEVQGLIEDATAPGL
;
A
#
# COMPACT_ATOMS: atom_id res chain seq x y z
N MET A 1 -5.52 24.10 -57.93
CA MET A 1 -4.25 23.93 -57.19
C MET A 1 -3.79 25.30 -56.73
N ASN A 2 -3.67 25.52 -55.42
CA ASN A 2 -2.81 26.53 -54.77
C ASN A 2 -2.97 26.35 -53.25
N GLY A 3 -2.02 25.64 -52.64
CA GLY A 3 -1.89 25.59 -51.19
C GLY A 3 -1.23 26.88 -50.72
N HIS A 4 -1.90 27.62 -49.84
CA HIS A 4 -1.30 28.73 -49.15
C HIS A 4 -0.57 28.13 -47.94
N ASP A 5 0.75 28.03 -47.99
CA ASP A 5 1.55 27.72 -46.80
C ASP A 5 1.37 28.88 -45.81
N VAL A 6 0.88 28.54 -44.62
CA VAL A 6 0.78 29.45 -43.49
C VAL A 6 2.09 29.33 -42.72
N THR A 7 2.83 30.43 -42.60
CA THR A 7 4.13 30.43 -41.89
C THR A 7 3.92 30.37 -40.38
N ASP A 8 4.87 29.74 -39.67
CA ASP A 8 4.82 29.50 -38.21
C ASP A 8 4.57 30.76 -37.37
N GLU A 9 4.98 31.94 -37.86
CA GLU A 9 4.79 33.24 -37.19
C GLU A 9 3.31 33.69 -37.11
N GLN A 10 2.43 33.21 -38.01
CA GLN A 10 0.99 33.51 -37.94
C GLN A 10 0.27 32.75 -36.81
N TRP A 11 0.91 31.74 -36.20
CA TRP A 11 0.31 30.91 -35.16
C TRP A 11 0.59 31.41 -33.73
N GLU A 12 1.60 32.26 -33.53
CA GLU A 12 2.01 32.69 -32.18
C GLU A 12 1.01 33.65 -31.48
N GLY A 13 0.04 34.21 -32.21
CA GLY A 13 -0.93 35.19 -31.68
C GLY A 13 -2.36 34.68 -31.45
N LEU A 14 -2.69 33.45 -31.85
CA LEU A 14 -4.09 32.96 -31.89
C LEU A 14 -4.49 32.07 -30.70
N ALA A 15 -3.54 31.65 -29.86
CA ALA A 15 -3.81 30.80 -28.72
C ALA A 15 -3.70 31.58 -27.40
N GLN A 16 -4.75 32.34 -27.05
CA GLN A 16 -4.94 32.71 -25.64
C GLN A 16 -5.41 31.46 -24.89
N VAL A 17 -4.54 30.92 -24.04
CA VAL A 17 -4.87 29.81 -23.14
C VAL A 17 -5.77 30.33 -22.03
N VAL A 18 -7.07 30.11 -22.16
CA VAL A 18 -8.04 30.31 -21.06
C VAL A 18 -7.99 29.06 -20.18
N PRO A 19 -7.74 29.17 -18.86
CA PRO A 19 -7.85 28.00 -17.99
C PRO A 19 -9.31 27.55 -17.95
N LEU A 20 -9.59 26.37 -18.49
CA LEU A 20 -10.92 25.78 -18.40
C LEU A 20 -11.19 25.39 -16.94
N ARG A 21 -12.28 25.96 -16.42
CA ARG A 21 -12.84 25.63 -15.11
C ARG A 21 -13.20 24.14 -15.07
N ASN A 22 -12.90 23.54 -13.92
CA ASN A 22 -13.18 22.16 -13.51
C ASN A 22 -14.49 21.57 -14.08
N GLY A 23 -14.39 20.43 -14.77
CA GLY A 23 -15.54 19.69 -15.29
C GLY A 23 -15.12 18.69 -16.37
N GLY A 24 -14.71 17.50 -15.94
CA GLY A 24 -14.11 16.46 -16.78
C GLY A 24 -15.09 15.74 -17.69
N ASP A 25 -15.52 16.38 -18.78
CA ASP A 25 -16.21 15.68 -19.85
C ASP A 25 -15.72 16.17 -21.21
N TRP A 26 -14.58 15.60 -21.63
CA TRP A 26 -14.09 15.76 -22.99
C TRP A 26 -14.48 14.52 -23.79
N PRO A 27 -15.25 14.63 -24.88
CA PRO A 27 -15.72 13.47 -25.62
C PRO A 27 -14.54 12.80 -26.34
N SER A 28 -14.29 11.52 -26.03
CA SER A 28 -13.27 10.72 -26.69
C SER A 28 -13.79 10.23 -28.05
N TRP A 29 -13.02 10.49 -29.10
CA TRP A 29 -13.34 10.01 -30.45
C TRP A 29 -12.99 8.53 -30.54
N PRO A 30 -13.72 7.71 -31.32
CA PRO A 30 -13.43 6.28 -31.43
C PRO A 30 -12.04 6.06 -32.04
N GLY A 31 -11.09 5.58 -31.25
CA GLY A 31 -9.75 5.19 -31.70
C GLY A 31 -8.57 5.98 -31.12
N HIS A 32 -8.80 6.98 -30.26
CA HIS A 32 -7.70 7.60 -29.53
C HIS A 32 -7.41 6.77 -28.25
N PRO A 33 -6.17 6.28 -28.03
CA PRO A 33 -5.79 5.81 -26.71
C PRO A 33 -6.00 6.99 -25.77
N ALA A 34 -6.86 6.84 -24.76
CA ALA A 34 -6.90 7.79 -23.67
C ALA A 34 -5.46 7.93 -23.15
N LEU A 35 -4.92 9.15 -23.13
CA LEU A 35 -3.71 9.38 -22.34
C LEU A 35 -4.01 8.81 -20.96
N ALA A 36 -3.17 7.88 -20.51
CA ALA A 36 -3.27 7.28 -19.19
C ALA A 36 -3.50 8.42 -18.19
N ASP A 37 -4.63 8.34 -17.47
CA ASP A 37 -5.01 9.32 -16.47
C ASP A 37 -3.81 9.60 -15.56
N PRO A 38 -3.23 10.81 -15.53
CA PRO A 38 -2.14 11.14 -14.62
C PRO A 38 -2.60 11.14 -13.14
N GLY A 39 -3.90 10.92 -12.88
CA GLY A 39 -4.51 10.66 -11.58
C GLY A 39 -4.79 9.19 -11.28
N ALA A 40 -4.49 8.26 -12.18
CA ALA A 40 -4.38 6.83 -11.85
C ALA A 40 -3.06 6.62 -11.10
N GLY A 41 -2.94 7.27 -9.95
CA GLY A 41 -1.98 6.90 -8.94
C GLY A 41 -2.11 5.41 -8.81
N THR A 42 -1.03 4.70 -9.15
CA THR A 42 -0.80 3.33 -8.72
C THR A 42 -1.35 3.26 -7.31
N GLU A 43 -2.54 2.67 -7.11
CA GLU A 43 -2.95 2.25 -5.79
C GLU A 43 -1.75 1.45 -5.34
N LEU A 44 -0.99 2.02 -4.40
CA LEU A 44 0.22 1.40 -3.92
C LEU A 44 -0.32 0.16 -3.22
N ARG A 45 -0.45 -0.94 -3.96
CA ARG A 45 -0.85 -2.25 -3.42
C ARG A 45 0.28 -2.58 -2.50
N ARG A 46 0.15 -2.17 -1.24
CA ARG A 46 1.15 -2.37 -0.19
C ARG A 46 1.25 -3.89 -0.05
N LYS A 47 2.26 -4.46 -0.71
CA LYS A 47 2.52 -5.89 -0.69
C LYS A 47 3.06 -6.22 0.69
N PHE A 48 2.35 -7.07 1.41
CA PHE A 48 2.85 -7.71 2.62
C PHE A 48 3.15 -9.17 2.32
N VAL A 49 3.96 -9.81 3.15
CA VAL A 49 4.16 -11.26 3.09
C VAL A 49 3.44 -11.92 4.26
N VAL A 50 3.00 -13.15 4.05
CA VAL A 50 2.39 -13.96 5.10
C VAL A 50 3.40 -14.99 5.56
N LEU A 51 3.76 -14.97 6.83
CA LEU A 51 4.64 -15.95 7.44
C LEU A 51 3.82 -16.83 8.40
N ARG A 52 3.62 -18.08 8.00
CA ARG A 52 2.99 -19.11 8.82
C ARG A 52 4.05 -19.83 9.62
N ILE A 53 3.92 -19.77 10.93
CA ILE A 53 4.94 -20.26 11.84
C ILE A 53 4.57 -21.65 12.32
N ASN A 54 5.55 -22.55 12.26
CA ASN A 54 5.44 -23.89 12.81
C ASN A 54 6.52 -24.14 13.87
N VAL A 55 7.69 -23.51 13.74
CA VAL A 55 8.81 -23.68 14.67
C VAL A 55 9.42 -22.33 15.04
N PHE A 56 10.11 -22.28 16.18
CA PHE A 56 10.73 -21.03 16.65
C PHE A 56 11.82 -20.49 15.70
N ALA A 57 12.47 -21.36 14.93
CA ALA A 57 13.51 -20.96 13.97
C ALA A 57 13.00 -20.00 12.89
N ASP A 58 11.70 -20.06 12.55
CA ASP A 58 11.04 -19.21 11.56
C ASP A 58 11.02 -17.73 12.01
N ALA A 59 11.17 -17.46 13.30
CA ALA A 59 11.18 -16.11 13.85
C ALA A 59 12.28 -15.22 13.24
N ARG A 60 13.41 -15.82 12.83
CA ARG A 60 14.48 -15.09 12.15
C ARG A 60 14.01 -14.44 10.84
N GLU A 61 13.19 -15.16 10.06
CA GLU A 61 12.68 -14.66 8.78
C GLU A 61 11.75 -13.46 8.98
N VAL A 62 10.99 -13.44 10.08
CA VAL A 62 10.17 -12.27 10.47
C VAL A 62 11.05 -11.03 10.64
N ALA A 63 12.18 -11.16 11.35
CA ALA A 63 13.11 -10.05 11.56
C ALA A 63 13.77 -9.60 10.26
N GLU A 64 14.27 -10.54 9.45
CA GLU A 64 14.91 -10.25 8.17
C GLU A 64 13.96 -9.50 7.22
N THR A 65 12.69 -9.92 7.19
CA THR A 65 11.65 -9.29 6.36
C THR A 65 11.33 -7.88 6.81
N LEU A 66 11.19 -7.64 8.12
CA LEU A 66 10.96 -6.30 8.66
C LEU A 66 12.17 -5.38 8.45
N MET A 67 13.40 -5.89 8.58
CA MET A 67 14.62 -5.15 8.25
C MET A 67 14.65 -4.72 6.78
N ALA A 68 14.09 -5.54 5.87
CA ALA A 68 13.92 -5.21 4.46
C ALA A 68 12.77 -4.22 4.18
N GLN A 69 12.15 -3.65 5.22
CA GLN A 69 11.01 -2.71 5.12
C GLN A 69 9.78 -3.32 4.42
N ILE A 70 9.57 -4.64 4.59
CA ILE A 70 8.40 -5.34 4.06
C ILE A 70 7.46 -5.68 5.22
N PRO A 71 6.16 -5.29 5.16
CA PRO A 71 5.19 -5.68 6.18
C PRO A 71 4.97 -7.20 6.24
N VAL A 72 4.76 -7.71 7.44
CA VAL A 72 4.59 -9.15 7.71
C VAL A 72 3.23 -9.39 8.35
N LEU A 73 2.41 -10.26 7.75
CA LEU A 73 1.29 -10.90 8.42
C LEU A 73 1.79 -12.19 9.07
N LEU A 74 2.00 -12.15 10.38
CA LEU A 74 2.47 -13.24 11.21
C LEU A 74 1.28 -14.12 11.62
N ASP A 75 1.22 -15.33 11.10
CA ASP A 75 0.18 -16.31 11.41
C ASP A 75 0.75 -17.42 12.31
N LEU A 76 0.34 -17.40 13.57
CA LEU A 76 0.73 -18.35 14.61
C LEU A 76 -0.33 -19.43 14.85
N THR A 77 -1.37 -19.51 14.00
CA THR A 77 -2.53 -20.38 14.22
C THR A 77 -2.15 -21.87 14.24
N GLY A 78 -1.15 -22.26 13.45
CA GLY A 78 -0.63 -23.63 13.38
C GLY A 78 0.50 -23.95 14.37
N ALA A 79 1.01 -22.96 15.10
CA ALA A 79 2.11 -23.16 16.03
C ALA A 79 1.62 -23.73 17.36
N GLU A 80 2.44 -24.57 18.00
CA GLU A 80 2.21 -24.98 19.38
C GLU A 80 2.22 -23.74 20.30
N THR A 81 1.38 -23.72 21.34
CA THR A 81 1.27 -22.61 22.30
C THR A 81 2.61 -22.09 22.82
N ALA A 82 3.56 -22.98 23.13
CA ALA A 82 4.89 -22.60 23.60
C ALA A 82 5.72 -21.90 22.50
N VAL A 83 5.63 -22.37 21.26
CA VAL A 83 6.29 -21.76 20.09
C VAL A 83 5.65 -20.40 19.78
N ALA A 84 4.33 -20.33 19.71
CA ALA A 84 3.59 -19.10 19.42
C ALA A 84 3.97 -17.98 20.40
N LYS A 85 4.02 -18.28 21.71
CA LYS A 85 4.47 -17.31 22.73
C LYS A 85 5.89 -16.84 22.50
N ARG A 86 6.84 -17.77 22.30
CA ARG A 86 8.24 -17.43 22.08
C ARG A 86 8.45 -16.58 20.83
N VAL A 87 7.75 -16.89 19.74
CA VAL A 87 7.83 -16.12 18.49
C VAL A 87 7.22 -14.73 18.68
N LEU A 88 6.07 -14.62 19.37
CA LEU A 88 5.48 -13.33 19.68
C LEU A 88 6.39 -12.45 20.56
N ASP A 89 7.02 -13.03 21.59
CA ASP A 89 7.99 -12.33 22.44
C ASP A 89 9.19 -11.83 21.64
N PHE A 90 9.75 -12.69 20.77
CA PHE A 90 10.84 -12.34 19.86
C PHE A 90 10.43 -11.21 18.91
N SER A 91 9.28 -11.35 18.23
CA SER A 91 8.78 -10.35 17.28
C SER A 91 8.49 -9.02 17.97
N SER A 92 8.04 -9.03 19.22
CA SER A 92 7.82 -7.80 20.01
C SER A 92 9.14 -7.07 20.26
N GLY A 93 10.22 -7.81 20.57
CA GLY A 93 11.57 -7.24 20.69
C GLY A 93 12.08 -6.65 19.37
N VAL A 94 11.87 -7.33 18.25
CA VAL A 94 12.24 -6.85 16.90
C VAL A 94 11.47 -5.58 16.54
N VAL A 95 10.15 -5.60 16.73
CA VAL A 95 9.28 -4.47 16.42
C VAL A 95 9.69 -3.23 17.22
N PHE A 96 9.98 -3.40 18.51
CA PHE A 96 10.49 -2.32 19.34
C PHE A 96 11.87 -1.83 18.87
N GLY A 97 12.80 -2.73 18.61
CA GLY A 97 14.16 -2.39 18.17
C GLY A 97 14.24 -1.69 16.80
N LEU A 98 13.27 -1.96 15.91
CA LEU A 98 13.20 -1.37 14.58
C LEU A 98 12.19 -0.23 14.46
N ASN A 99 11.60 0.21 15.58
CA ASN A 99 10.54 1.24 15.61
C ASN A 99 9.38 0.93 14.64
N CYS A 100 9.03 -0.35 14.53
CA CYS A 100 7.91 -0.84 13.74
C CYS A 100 6.61 -0.82 14.55
N GLY A 101 5.47 -0.99 13.87
CA GLY A 101 4.18 -1.26 14.50
C GLY A 101 3.89 -2.75 14.59
N MET A 102 3.08 -3.14 15.58
CA MET A 102 2.48 -4.47 15.70
C MET A 102 0.99 -4.30 16.00
N HIS A 103 0.15 -4.92 15.18
CA HIS A 103 -1.29 -4.83 15.29
C HIS A 103 -1.88 -6.23 15.28
N ARG A 104 -2.78 -6.51 16.22
CA ARG A 104 -3.49 -7.79 16.24
C ARG A 104 -4.59 -7.78 15.18
N VAL A 105 -4.60 -8.78 14.30
CA VAL A 105 -5.65 -8.97 13.28
C VAL A 105 -6.64 -10.06 13.71
N ASP A 106 -6.16 -11.09 14.42
CA ASP A 106 -6.99 -12.15 15.01
C ASP A 106 -6.28 -12.73 16.25
N ARG A 107 -6.84 -13.76 16.90
CA ARG A 107 -6.32 -14.36 18.14
C ARG A 107 -4.84 -14.68 18.06
N ASN A 108 -4.41 -15.29 16.96
CA ASN A 108 -3.04 -15.74 16.70
C ASN A 108 -2.48 -15.15 15.40
N VAL A 109 -3.05 -14.04 14.90
CA VAL A 109 -2.62 -13.41 13.66
C VAL A 109 -2.32 -11.94 13.92
N PHE A 110 -1.12 -11.49 13.52
CA PHE A 110 -0.61 -10.15 13.78
C PHE A 110 -0.05 -9.53 12.51
N LEU A 111 -0.34 -8.25 12.27
CA LEU A 111 0.33 -7.45 11.26
C LEU A 111 1.49 -6.69 11.89
N LEU A 112 2.69 -6.91 11.37
CA LEU A 112 3.89 -6.17 11.72
C LEU A 112 4.19 -5.19 10.58
N SER A 113 4.25 -3.90 10.90
CA SER A 113 4.35 -2.81 9.94
C SER A 113 5.68 -2.06 10.11
N PRO A 114 6.51 -1.90 9.07
CA PRO A 114 7.72 -1.09 9.13
C PRO A 114 7.43 0.37 9.52
N ALA A 115 8.43 1.05 10.08
CA ALA A 115 8.33 2.46 10.43
C ALA A 115 7.84 3.30 9.24
N GLY A 116 6.91 4.24 9.50
CA GLY A 116 6.32 5.09 8.45
C GLY A 116 5.22 4.43 7.61
N THR A 117 4.86 3.18 7.90
CA THR A 117 3.69 2.53 7.30
C THR A 117 2.42 2.94 8.05
N GLU A 118 1.54 3.68 7.38
CA GLU A 118 0.21 3.99 7.92
C GLU A 118 -0.72 2.78 7.78
N VAL A 119 -1.35 2.37 8.88
CA VAL A 119 -2.28 1.25 8.91
C VAL A 119 -3.66 1.78 9.30
N GLN A 120 -4.62 1.68 8.38
CA GLN A 120 -6.00 2.13 8.57
C GLN A 120 -6.94 0.92 8.64
N GLY A 121 -7.92 0.93 9.55
CA GLY A 121 -9.03 -0.02 9.54
C GLY A 121 -8.71 -1.46 9.98
N LEU A 122 -7.65 -1.69 10.77
CA LEU A 122 -7.50 -2.97 11.44
C LEU A 122 -8.53 -3.06 12.57
N ILE A 123 -9.62 -3.75 12.25
CA ILE A 123 -10.67 -4.32 13.11
C ILE A 123 -10.66 -3.75 14.53
N GLU A 124 -11.61 -2.85 14.79
CA GLU A 124 -12.01 -2.48 16.14
C GLU A 124 -12.23 -3.77 16.93
N ASP A 125 -11.54 -3.89 18.07
CA ASP A 125 -11.78 -4.92 19.06
C ASP A 125 -13.29 -5.07 19.21
N ALA A 126 -13.81 -6.28 18.98
CA ALA A 126 -15.20 -6.62 19.25
C ALA A 126 -15.43 -6.63 20.78
N THR A 127 -15.22 -5.49 21.43
CA THR A 127 -15.68 -5.19 22.77
C THR A 127 -16.76 -4.14 22.65
N ALA A 128 -18.00 -4.61 22.68
CA ALA A 128 -19.08 -4.08 23.53
C ALA A 128 -20.38 -4.89 23.30
N PRO A 129 -21.37 -4.82 24.19
CA PRO A 129 -21.37 -5.14 25.62
C PRO A 129 -22.44 -6.23 25.90
N GLY A 130 -22.31 -7.04 26.96
CA GLY A 130 -23.25 -8.14 27.19
C GLY A 130 -23.33 -8.64 28.63
N LEU A 131 -24.29 -8.07 29.36
CA LEU A 131 -24.78 -8.34 30.72
C LEU A 131 -23.86 -8.06 31.92
#